data_AF-A0A947TT07-F1
#
_entry.id   AF-A0A947TT07-F1
#
_cell.length_a   1.000
_cell.length_b   1.000
_cell.length_c   1.000
_cell.angle_alpha   90.00
_cell.angle_beta   90.00
_cell.angle_gamma   90.00
#
_symmetry.space_group_name_H-M   'P 1'
#
loop_
_entity.id
_entity.type
_entity.pdbx_description
1 polymer ?
#
loop_
_entity_poly.entity_id
_entity_poly.type
_entity_poly.pdbx_seq_one_letter_code
_entity_poly.pdbx_strand_id
1 'polypeptide(L)' 'MTSHVTQVGAPDPELRTSPIFDEYEELSLDLELESGACYFNNTVYPVGQYLLCGSELLHCEERGVWVRKGERRPE' A
#
# COMPACT_ATOMS: atom_id res chain seq x y z
N MET A 1 11.99 -13.80 -12.77
CA MET A 1 11.34 -14.16 -11.50
C MET A 1 10.02 -13.43 -11.49
N THR A 2 8.90 -14.13 -11.64
CA THR A 2 7.57 -13.52 -11.62
C THR A 2 7.31 -13.03 -10.20
N SER A 3 7.51 -11.73 -9.97
CA SER A 3 7.16 -11.08 -8.71
C SER A 3 5.66 -11.28 -8.50
N HIS A 4 5.30 -12.22 -7.63
CA HIS A 4 3.91 -12.52 -7.28
C HIS A 4 3.36 -11.35 -6.46
N VAL A 5 2.98 -10.27 -7.15
CA VAL A 5 2.28 -9.16 -6.52
C VAL A 5 0.96 -9.71 -5.96
N THR A 6 0.69 -9.45 -4.69
CA THR A 6 -0.52 -9.98 -4.06
C THR A 6 -1.71 -9.17 -4.58
N GLN A 7 -2.62 -9.83 -5.31
CA GLN A 7 -3.86 -9.20 -5.75
C GLN A 7 -4.84 -9.12 -4.58
N VAL A 8 -5.31 -7.92 -4.30
CA VAL A 8 -6.29 -7.62 -3.25
C VAL A 8 -7.48 -6.90 -3.86
N GLY A 9 -8.64 -7.05 -3.23
CA GLY A 9 -9.85 -6.30 -3.59
C GLY A 9 -9.76 -4.83 -3.15
N ALA A 10 -10.87 -4.12 -3.27
CA ALA A 10 -10.98 -2.77 -2.72
C ALA A 10 -10.76 -2.77 -1.19
N PRO A 11 -10.26 -1.65 -0.62
CA PRO A 11 -10.21 -1.49 0.83
C PRO A 11 -11.63 -1.51 1.41
N ASP A 12 -11.80 -2.28 2.48
CA ASP A 12 -13.04 -2.38 3.24
C ASP A 12 -13.08 -1.26 4.31
N PRO A 13 -14.11 -0.39 4.32
CA PRO A 13 -14.17 0.73 5.24
C PRO A 13 -14.33 0.33 6.72
N GLU A 14 -14.75 -0.91 7.01
CA GLU A 14 -14.85 -1.41 8.38
C GLU A 14 -13.55 -2.04 8.89
N LEU A 15 -12.57 -2.27 8.01
CA LEU A 15 -11.30 -2.91 8.33
C LEU A 15 -10.14 -1.91 8.36
N ARG A 16 -9.12 -2.22 9.15
CA ARG A 16 -7.94 -1.36 9.26
C ARG A 16 -7.09 -1.43 7.99
N THR A 17 -7.00 -0.31 7.30
CA THR A 17 -6.10 -0.09 6.16
C THR A 17 -5.24 1.14 6.45
N SER A 18 -3.92 0.99 6.27
CA SER A 18 -2.98 2.09 6.39
C SER A 18 -3.31 3.19 5.36
N PRO A 19 -2.95 4.45 5.65
CA PRO A 19 -3.13 5.54 4.69
C PRO A 19 -2.50 5.22 3.34
N ILE A 20 -3.19 5.61 2.26
CA ILE A 20 -2.72 5.47 0.88
C ILE A 20 -2.45 6.88 0.33
N PHE A 21 -1.22 7.11 -0.12
CA PHE A 21 -0.77 8.36 -0.73
C PHE A 21 -0.42 8.13 -2.20
N ASP A 22 -0.54 9.18 -3.01
CA ASP A 22 -0.03 9.18 -4.37
C ASP A 22 1.50 9.40 -4.37
N GLU A 23 2.21 8.97 -5.42
CA GLU A 23 3.69 9.07 -5.47
C GLU A 23 4.22 10.51 -5.32
N TYR A 24 3.40 11.51 -5.66
CA TYR A 24 3.74 12.92 -5.62
C TYR A 24 3.28 13.63 -4.34
N GLU A 25 2.55 12.94 -3.46
CA GLU A 25 2.17 13.53 -2.17
C GLU A 25 3.38 13.51 -1.24
N GLU A 26 3.84 14.69 -0.82
CA GLU A 26 4.88 14.80 0.19
C GLU A 26 4.34 14.22 1.52
N LEU A 27 4.83 13.03 1.88
CA LEU A 27 4.56 12.41 3.16
C LEU A 27 5.05 13.34 4.26
N SER A 28 4.15 14.10 4.89
CA SER A 28 4.52 15.02 5.96
C SER A 28 5.30 14.25 7.04
N LEU A 29 6.43 14.81 7.44
CA LEU A 29 7.32 14.21 8.46
C LEU A 29 6.64 14.07 9.83
N ASP A 30 5.48 14.70 10.03
CA ASP A 30 4.63 14.62 11.22
C ASP A 30 3.75 13.37 11.31
N LEU A 31 3.69 12.53 10.27
CA LEU A 31 3.00 11.25 10.40
C LEU A 31 3.83 10.32 11.31
N GLU A 32 3.54 10.34 12.61
CA GLU A 32 4.03 9.41 13.63
C GLU A 32 3.49 7.99 13.35
N LEU A 33 3.94 7.36 12.27
CA LEU A 33 3.72 5.94 12.08
C LEU A 33 4.88 5.17 12.70
N GLU A 34 4.63 4.69 13.90
CA GLU A 34 5.52 3.84 14.66
C GLU A 34 5.59 2.40 14.11
N SER A 35 4.73 2.07 13.13
CA SER A 35 4.64 0.72 12.58
C SER A 35 5.52 0.57 11.34
N GLY A 36 6.60 -0.21 11.45
CA GLY A 36 7.43 -0.64 10.31
C GLY A 36 6.74 -1.67 9.40
N ALA A 37 5.42 -1.53 9.21
CA ALA A 37 4.58 -2.38 8.37
C ALA A 37 3.29 -1.65 7.97
N CYS A 38 2.74 -2.00 6.81
CA CYS A 38 1.49 -1.46 6.30
C CYS A 38 0.33 -2.43 6.56
N TYR A 39 -0.87 -1.89 6.81
CA TYR A 39 -2.08 -2.68 6.96
C TYR A 39 -2.96 -2.55 5.72
N PHE A 40 -3.58 -3.64 5.27
CA PHE A 40 -4.63 -3.58 4.27
C PHE A 40 -5.72 -4.59 4.65
N ASN A 41 -6.95 -4.12 4.88
CA ASN A 41 -8.07 -4.94 5.35
C ASN A 41 -7.69 -5.84 6.54
N ASN A 42 -7.07 -5.25 7.57
CA ASN A 42 -6.58 -5.90 8.78
C ASN A 42 -5.41 -6.90 8.59
N THR A 43 -4.89 -7.03 7.36
CA THR A 43 -3.72 -7.86 7.05
C THR A 43 -2.44 -7.02 7.12
N VAL A 44 -1.39 -7.56 7.74
CA VAL A 44 -0.08 -6.91 7.88
C VAL A 44 0.80 -7.23 6.67
N TYR A 45 1.46 -6.22 6.13
CA TYR A 45 2.45 -6.35 5.06
C TYR A 45 3.76 -5.67 5.45
N PRO A 46 4.92 -6.32 5.25
CA PRO A 46 6.21 -5.73 5.55
C PRO A 46 6.54 -4.59 4.58
N VAL A 47 7.39 -3.67 5.04
CA VAL A 47 7.98 -2.62 4.19
C VAL A 47 8.69 -3.26 2.99
N GLY A 48 8.52 -2.67 1.81
CA GLY A 48 9.01 -3.19 0.53
C GLY A 48 8.01 -4.10 -0.20
N GLN A 49 6.90 -4.48 0.44
CA GLN A 49 5.89 -5.33 -0.17
C GLN A 49 5.02 -4.56 -1.17
N TYR A 50 4.66 -5.23 -2.26
CA TYR A 50 3.75 -4.69 -3.28
C TYR A 50 2.41 -5.41 -3.26
N LEU A 51 1.33 -4.64 -3.39
CA LEU A 51 -0.04 -5.10 -3.56
C LEU A 51 -0.64 -4.56 -4.84
N LEU A 52 -1.49 -5.35 -5.48
CA LEU A 52 -2.32 -4.89 -6.58
C LEU A 52 -3.76 -4.77 -6.09
N CYS A 53 -4.20 -3.55 -5.85
CA CYS A 53 -5.55 -3.20 -5.44
C CYS A 53 -6.37 -2.83 -6.69
N GLY A 54 -7.16 -3.77 -7.21
CA GLY A 54 -7.82 -3.60 -8.50
C GLY A 54 -6.79 -3.46 -9.63
N SER A 55 -6.69 -2.26 -10.23
CA SER A 55 -5.67 -1.91 -11.24
C SER A 55 -4.49 -1.13 -10.66
N GLU A 56 -4.52 -0.75 -9.38
CA GLU A 56 -3.51 0.12 -8.79
C GLU A 56 -2.43 -0.68 -8.06
N LEU A 57 -1.17 -0.33 -8.28
CA LEU A 57 -0.02 -0.92 -7.61
C LEU A 57 0.34 -0.09 -6.38
N LEU A 58 0.18 -0.68 -5.20
CA LEU A 58 0.55 -0.10 -3.92
C LEU A 58 1.89 -0.67 -3.45
N HIS A 59 2.75 0.19 -2.92
CA HIS A 59 4.03 -0.18 -2.31
C HIS A 59 4.04 0.23 -0.85
N CYS A 60 4.38 -0.70 0.05
CA CYS A 60 4.51 -0.39 1.47
C CYS A 60 5.86 0.29 1.74
N GLU A 61 5.84 1.56 2.14
CA GLU A 61 7.04 2.31 2.49
C GLU A 61 7.31 2.25 4.00
N GLU A 62 8.55 2.58 4.38
CA GLU A 62 9.14 2.46 5.73
C GLU A 62 8.39 3.15 6.87
N ARG A 63 7.44 4.03 6.56
CA ARG A 63 6.56 4.70 7.52
C ARG A 63 5.19 4.01 7.64
N GLY A 64 5.04 2.75 7.23
CA GLY A 64 3.78 2.01 7.35
C GLY A 64 2.63 2.58 6.49
N VAL A 65 2.98 3.28 5.42
CA VAL A 65 2.04 3.90 4.47
C VAL A 65 2.10 3.20 3.13
N TRP A 66 0.97 3.15 2.44
CA TRP A 66 0.89 2.70 1.06
C TRP A 66 1.15 3.87 0.12
N VAL A 67 2.06 3.69 -0.84
CA VAL A 67 2.28 4.64 -1.92
C VAL A 67 1.86 4.02 -3.25
N ARG A 68 1.00 4.71 -3.99
CA ARG A 68 0.62 4.31 -5.36
C ARG A 68 1.80 4.53 -6.30
N LYS A 69 2.32 3.44 -6.88
CA LYS A 69 3.46 3.46 -7.83
C LYS A 69 3.01 3.39 -9.30
N GLY A 70 1.72 3.28 -9.56
CA GLY A 70 1.16 3.27 -10.92
C GLY A 70 -0.04 2.34 -11.07
N GLU A 71 -0.54 2.25 -12.30
CA GLU A 71 -1.63 1.37 -12.69
C GLU A 71 -1.10 0.21 -13.54
N ARG A 72 -1.56 -1.02 -13.27
CA ARG A 72 -1.41 -2.13 -14.20
C ARG A 72 -2.51 -1.99 -15.26
N ARG A 73 -2.15 -1.55 -16.45
CA ARG A 73 -3.08 -1.56 -17.59
C ARG A 73 -3.33 -3.01 -18.02
N PRO A 74 -4.59 -3.48 -18.08
CA PRO A 74 -4.89 -4.71 -18.79
C PRO A 74 -4.64 -4.47 -20.28
N GLU A 75 -3.87 -5.37 -20.92
CA GLU A 75 -3.70 -5.41 -22.39
C GLU A 75 -4.99 -5.87 -23.08
#